data_AF-A0A553AN69-F1
#
_entry.id   AF-A0A553AN69-F1
#
_cell.length_a   1.000
_cell.length_b   1.000
_cell.length_c   1.000
_cell.angle_alpha   90.00
_cell.angle_beta   90.00
_cell.angle_gamma   90.00
#
_symmetry.space_group_name_H-M   'P 1'
#
loop_
_entity.id
_entity.type
_entity.pdbx_description
1 polymer ?
#
loop_
_entity_poly.entity_id
_entity_poly.type
_entity_poly.pdbx_seq_one_letter_code
_entity_poly.pdbx_strand_id
1 'polypeptide(L)'
;MLLSAILLAWPLQQAVAPELYSFQQDAMARLLAGDALAPDYRQQLQGMPPSERVEAIIFLRRAGLLTGKSWRVDDLLRPARNDMESDE
;
A
#
# COMPACT_ATOMS: atom_id res chain seq x y z
N MET A 1 -15.22 -35.98 10.02
CA MET A 1 -14.02 -35.57 9.28
C MET A 1 -14.40 -34.50 8.25
N LEU A 2 -14.65 -33.26 8.69
CA LEU A 2 -15.07 -32.12 7.84
C LEU A 2 -14.41 -30.82 8.35
N LEU A 3 -13.11 -30.87 8.67
CA LEU A 3 -12.33 -29.69 9.11
C LEU A 3 -11.25 -29.27 8.09
N SER A 4 -11.12 -29.98 6.97
CA SER A 4 -10.02 -29.79 6.02
C SER A 4 -10.35 -28.89 4.82
N ALA A 5 -11.60 -28.42 4.67
CA ALA A 5 -12.01 -27.66 3.48
C ALA A 5 -11.78 -26.14 3.59
N ILE A 6 -11.50 -25.61 4.78
CA ILE A 6 -11.38 -24.15 4.99
C ILE A 6 -9.98 -23.61 4.62
N LEU A 7 -8.96 -24.47 4.51
CA LEU A 7 -7.59 -24.05 4.20
C LEU A 7 -7.32 -23.78 2.70
N LEU A 8 -8.24 -24.17 1.81
CA LEU A 8 -8.03 -24.05 0.35
C LEU A 8 -8.65 -22.77 -0.26
N ALA A 9 -9.44 -22.02 0.50
CA ALA A 9 -10.04 -20.76 0.03
C ALA A 9 -9.18 -19.52 0.33
N TRP A 10 -8.01 -19.68 0.97
CA TRP A 10 -7.21 -18.57 1.47
C TRP A 10 -6.24 -17.90 0.47
N PRO A 11 -5.99 -18.39 -0.77
CA PRO A 11 -5.38 -17.53 -1.77
C PRO A 11 -6.48 -17.04 -2.71
N LEU A 12 -7.54 -16.42 -2.18
CA LEU A 12 -8.24 -15.41 -2.97
C LEU A 12 -7.25 -14.26 -3.09
N GLN A 13 -6.42 -14.39 -4.13
CA GLN A 13 -5.45 -13.45 -4.62
C GLN A 13 -5.93 -12.04 -4.31
N GLN A 14 -5.30 -11.42 -3.31
CA GLN A 14 -5.06 -9.99 -3.37
C GLN A 14 -4.25 -9.82 -4.65
N ALA A 15 -4.92 -9.60 -5.77
CA ALA A 15 -4.26 -9.11 -6.96
C ALA A 15 -3.69 -7.77 -6.53
N VAL A 16 -2.43 -7.78 -6.08
CA VAL A 16 -1.72 -6.57 -5.70
C VAL A 16 -1.82 -5.70 -6.94
N ALA A 17 -2.54 -4.59 -6.81
CA ALA A 17 -2.70 -3.65 -7.89
C ALA A 17 -1.30 -3.34 -8.45
N PRO A 18 -1.13 -3.25 -9.77
CA PRO A 18 0.19 -3.12 -10.38
C PRO A 18 0.95 -1.91 -9.84
N GLU A 19 0.24 -0.83 -9.48
CA GLU A 19 0.80 0.38 -8.86
C GLU A 19 1.31 0.14 -7.43
N LEU A 20 0.55 -0.57 -6.60
CA LEU A 20 0.99 -0.94 -5.26
C LEU A 20 2.23 -1.84 -5.31
N TYR A 21 2.26 -2.79 -6.24
CA TYR A 21 3.40 -3.70 -6.40
C TYR A 21 4.67 -2.93 -6.81
N SER A 22 4.59 -2.04 -7.81
CA SER A 22 5.74 -1.25 -8.24
C SER A 22 6.26 -0.35 -7.12
N PHE A 23 5.36 0.29 -6.36
CA PHE A 23 5.73 1.09 -5.20
C PHE A 23 6.48 0.28 -4.14
N GLN A 24 6.01 -0.93 -3.82
CA GLN A 24 6.67 -1.81 -2.85
C GLN A 24 8.06 -2.27 -3.33
N GLN A 25 8.20 -2.57 -4.62
CA GLN A 25 9.48 -2.93 -5.23
C GLN A 25 10.49 -1.78 -5.15
N ASP A 26 10.07 -0.56 -5.49
CA ASP A 26 10.93 0.63 -5.42
C ASP A 26 11.35 0.94 -3.98
N ALA A 27 10.43 0.83 -3.03
CA ALA A 27 10.73 1.00 -1.61
C ALA A 27 11.71 -0.06 -1.10
N MET A 28 11.57 -1.32 -1.53
CA MET A 28 12.48 -2.40 -1.19
C MET A 28 13.88 -2.18 -1.79
N ALA A 29 13.96 -1.75 -3.04
CA ALA A 29 15.23 -1.45 -3.69
C ALA A 29 16.01 -0.35 -2.93
N ARG A 30 15.31 0.70 -2.49
CA ARG A 30 15.89 1.76 -1.65
C ARG A 30 16.35 1.23 -0.30
N LEU A 31 15.54 0.43 0.37
CA LEU A 31 15.91 -0.19 1.65
C LEU A 31 17.18 -1.03 1.51
N LEU A 32 17.29 -1.83 0.45
CA LEU A 32 18.46 -2.65 0.18
C LEU A 32 19.70 -1.82 -0.19
N ALA A 33 19.51 -0.65 -0.80
CA ALA A 33 20.58 0.32 -1.04
C ALA A 33 20.99 1.11 0.23
N GLY A 34 20.23 0.99 1.32
CA GLY A 34 20.42 1.80 2.54
C GLY A 34 19.87 3.23 2.43
N ASP A 35 19.08 3.50 1.38
CA ASP A 35 18.47 4.80 1.14
C ASP A 35 17.18 4.97 1.94
N ALA A 36 16.83 6.24 2.21
CA ALA A 36 15.53 6.61 2.70
C ALA A 36 14.45 6.48 1.60
N LEU A 37 13.18 6.62 2.00
CA LEU A 37 12.07 6.75 1.07
C LEU A 37 12.28 7.89 0.07
N ALA A 38 11.68 7.74 -1.12
CA ALA A 38 11.64 8.79 -2.12
C ALA A 38 11.06 10.08 -1.53
N PRO A 39 11.59 11.28 -1.83
CA PRO A 39 11.10 12.54 -1.24
C PRO A 39 9.60 12.80 -1.46
N ASP A 40 9.06 12.29 -2.57
CA ASP A 40 7.68 12.42 -3.02
C ASP A 40 6.77 11.23 -2.61
N TYR A 41 7.25 10.29 -1.79
CA TYR A 41 6.50 9.08 -1.42
C TYR A 41 5.08 9.38 -0.89
N ARG A 42 4.91 10.50 -0.17
CA ARG A 42 3.61 10.91 0.38
C ARG A 42 2.63 11.29 -0.74
N GLN A 43 3.10 11.93 -1.80
CA GLN A 43 2.28 12.29 -2.95
C GLN A 43 1.86 11.03 -3.72
N GLN A 44 2.79 10.09 -3.91
CA GLN A 44 2.50 8.79 -4.52
C GLN A 44 1.41 8.04 -3.73
N LEU A 45 1.55 7.93 -2.40
CA LEU A 45 0.55 7.33 -1.53
C LEU A 45 -0.82 8.02 -1.63
N GLN A 46 -0.87 9.35 -1.75
CA GLN A 46 -2.12 10.09 -1.93
C GLN A 46 -2.75 9.89 -3.32
N GLY A 47 -1.97 9.46 -4.31
CA GLY A 47 -2.45 9.07 -5.63
C GLY A 47 -3.13 7.70 -5.66
N MET A 48 -2.77 6.81 -4.73
CA MET A 48 -3.34 5.46 -4.65
C MET A 48 -4.78 5.46 -4.11
N PRO A 49 -5.61 4.49 -4.53
CA PRO A 49 -6.89 4.20 -3.88
C PRO A 49 -6.73 4.00 -2.37
N PRO A 50 -7.75 4.33 -1.54
CA PRO A 50 -7.64 4.23 -0.08
C PRO A 50 -7.19 2.86 0.45
N SER A 51 -7.66 1.77 -0.17
CA SER A 51 -7.27 0.39 0.19
C SER A 51 -5.77 0.15 -0.02
N GLU A 52 -5.28 0.47 -1.22
CA GLU A 52 -3.87 0.29 -1.61
C GLU A 52 -2.94 1.19 -0.79
N ARG A 53 -3.37 2.42 -0.51
CA ARG A 53 -2.63 3.36 0.34
C ARG A 53 -2.41 2.80 1.74
N VAL A 54 -3.44 2.22 2.34
CA VAL A 54 -3.35 1.62 3.68
C VAL A 54 -2.37 0.44 3.66
N GLU A 55 -2.46 -0.41 2.63
CA GLU A 55 -1.56 -1.55 2.47
C GLU A 55 -0.09 -1.12 2.31
N ALA A 56 0.18 -0.13 1.45
CA ALA A 56 1.50 0.46 1.28
C ALA A 56 2.05 1.03 2.60
N ILE A 57 1.24 1.77 3.36
CA ILE A 57 1.67 2.33 4.65
C ILE A 57 2.00 1.23 5.66
N ILE A 58 1.21 0.15 5.72
CA ILE A 58 1.48 -1.01 6.59
C ILE A 58 2.81 -1.65 6.19
N PHE A 59 3.03 -1.89 4.90
CA PHE A 59 4.28 -2.42 4.37
C PHE A 59 5.47 -1.56 4.80
N LEU A 60 5.42 -0.25 4.56
CA LEU A 60 6.51 0.67 4.91
C LEU A 60 6.81 0.71 6.41
N ARG A 61 5.79 0.64 7.26
CA ARG A 61 5.98 0.58 8.72
C ARG A 61 6.64 -0.71 9.16
N ARG A 62 6.22 -1.86 8.59
CA ARG A 62 6.82 -3.17 8.89
C ARG A 62 8.26 -3.27 8.42
N ALA A 63 8.58 -2.64 7.28
CA ALA A 63 9.93 -2.55 6.74
C ALA A 63 10.83 -1.57 7.53
N GLY A 64 10.29 -0.79 8.48
CA GLY A 64 11.04 0.23 9.20
C GLY A 64 11.35 1.49 8.38
N LEU A 65 10.83 1.60 7.15
CA LEU A 65 11.01 2.77 6.27
C LEU A 65 10.14 3.96 6.68
N LEU A 66 9.08 3.72 7.46
CA LEU A 66 8.16 4.77 7.92
C LEU A 66 8.07 4.79 9.45
N THR A 67 8.98 5.54 10.08
CA THR A 67 9.08 5.70 11.55
C THR A 67 8.50 7.01 12.08
N GLY A 68 8.02 7.88 11.18
CA GLY A 68 7.52 9.21 11.51
C GLY A 68 6.08 9.26 12.05
N LYS A 69 5.57 10.51 12.11
CA LYS A 69 4.25 10.87 12.64
C LYS A 69 3.13 9.99 12.09
N SER A 70 2.11 9.75 12.92
CA SER A 70 0.90 9.05 12.51
C SER A 70 0.22 9.78 11.35
N TRP A 71 -0.38 9.01 10.44
CA TRP A 71 -1.26 9.55 9.41
C TRP A 71 -2.60 9.91 10.04
N ARG A 72 -3.24 11.00 9.59
CA ARG A 72 -4.61 11.30 10.00
C ARG A 72 -5.55 10.36 9.26
N VAL A 73 -6.67 10.00 9.89
CA VAL A 73 -7.71 9.16 9.27
C VAL A 73 -8.17 9.76 7.94
N ASP A 74 -8.37 11.09 7.90
CA ASP A 74 -8.75 11.81 6.68
C ASP A 74 -7.73 11.64 5.54
N ASP A 75 -6.44 11.54 5.84
CA ASP A 75 -5.39 11.34 4.83
C ASP A 75 -5.37 9.90 4.31
N LEU A 76 -5.80 8.94 5.12
CA LEU A 76 -5.86 7.52 4.76
C LEU A 76 -7.06 7.22 3.87
N LEU A 77 -8.21 7.82 4.17
CA LEU A 77 -9.49 7.49 3.54
C LEU A 77 -9.88 8.41 2.39
N ARG A 78 -9.15 9.51 2.16
CA ARG A 78 -9.41 10.42 1.03
C ARG A 78 -9.37 9.64 -0.30
N PRO A 79 -10.37 9.78 -1.19
CA PRO A 79 -10.34 9.16 -2.52
C PRO A 79 -9.08 9.51 -3.30
N ALA A 80 -8.65 8.61 -4.18
CA ALA A 80 -7.58 8.96 -5.12
C ALA A 80 -8.08 10.07 -6.04
N ARG A 81 -7.17 10.91 -6.52
CA ARG A 81 -7.54 12.01 -7.44
C ARG A 81 -8.18 11.48 -8.73
N ASN A 82 -7.78 10.28 -9.16
CA ASN A 82 -8.30 9.62 -10.36
C ASN A 82 -9.69 8.97 -10.15
N ASP A 83 -10.08 8.67 -8.90
CA ASP A 83 -11.42 8.14 -8.62
C ASP A 83 -12.50 9.20 -8.89
N MET A 84 -12.20 10.49 -8.65
CA MET A 84 -13.15 11.58 -8.84
C MET A 84 -13.42 11.93 -10.31
N GLU A 85 -12.53 11.55 -11.23
CA GLU A 85 -12.68 11.82 -12.68
C GLU A 85 -13.42 10.68 -13.40
N SER A 86 -13.66 9.56 -12.71
CA SER A 86 -14.41 8.41 -13.24
C SER A 86 -15.94 8.53 -13.06
N ASP A 87 -16.40 9.56 -12.34
CA ASP A 87 -17.81 9.80 -11.96
C ASP A 87 -18.47 10.94 -12.77
N GLU A 88 -17.79 11.54 -13.76
CA GLU A 88 -18.32 12.53 -14.72
C GLU A 88 -18.67 11.90 -16.08
#